data_AF-A0A962H988-F1
#
_entry.id   AF-A0A962H988-F1
#
_cell.length_a   1.000
_cell.length_b   1.000
_cell.length_c   1.000
_cell.angle_alpha   90.00
_cell.angle_beta   90.00
_cell.angle_gamma   90.00
#
_symmetry.space_group_name_H-M   'P 1'
#
loop_
_entity.id
_entity.type
_entity.pdbx_description
1 polymer ?
#
loop_
_entity_poly.entity_id
_entity_poly.type
_entity_poly.pdbx_seq_one_letter_code
_entity_poly.pdbx_strand_id
1 'polypeptide(L)' 'LLHVAVTDLAHFNDFIMGELLKHGGVRDINSSFVLANVKSERGTPVA' A
#
# COMPACT_ATOMS: atom_id res chain seq x y z
N LEU A 1 -8.55 -2.68 1.27
CA LEU A 1 -7.43 -2.55 0.31
C LEU A 1 -6.73 -1.24 0.64
N LEU A 2 -5.42 -1.27 0.90
CA LEU A 2 -4.65 -0.07 1.25
C LEU A 2 -3.59 0.14 0.16
N HIS A 3 -3.48 1.36 -0.34
CA HIS A 3 -2.42 1.74 -1.28
C HIS A 3 -1.49 2.73 -0.56
N VAL A 4 -0.22 2.37 -0.44
CA VAL A 4 0.78 3.18 0.27
C VAL A 4 1.94 3.44 -0.67
N ALA A 5 2.34 4.70 -0.78
CA ALA A 5 3.56 5.07 -1.48
C ALA A 5 4.72 5.02 -0.46
N VAL A 6 5.75 4.24 -0.78
CA VAL A 6 6.96 4.08 0.02
C VAL A 6 8.17 4.42 -0.83
N THR A 7 9.21 4.95 -0.20
CA THR A 7 10.43 5.40 -0.88
C THR A 7 11.26 4.24 -1.40
N ASP A 8 11.36 3.18 -0.61
CA ASP A 8 12.16 1.99 -0.89
C ASP A 8 11.66 0.80 -0.05
N LEU A 9 12.35 -0.33 -0.17
CA LEU A 9 11.98 -1.57 0.51
C LEU A 9 12.26 -1.52 2.03
N ALA A 10 13.28 -0.78 2.47
CA ALA A 10 13.58 -0.64 3.89
C ALA A 10 12.46 0.15 4.58
N HIS A 11 12.05 1.27 3.97
CA HIS A 11 10.91 2.06 4.43
C HIS A 11 9.61 1.22 4.43
N PHE A 12 9.38 0.38 3.42
CA PHE A 12 8.25 -0.56 3.43
C PHE A 12 8.29 -1.50 4.64
N ASN A 13 9.43 -2.14 4.92
CA ASN A 13 9.56 -3.06 6.04
C ASN A 13 9.31 -2.37 7.39
N ASP A 14 9.89 -1.19 7.59
CA ASP A 14 9.71 -0.40 8.80
C ASP A 14 8.24 0.00 9.00
N PHE A 15 7.52 0.30 7.91
CA PHE A 15 6.07 0.57 7.97
C PHE A 15 5.25 -0.66 8.38
N ILE A 16 5.49 -1.82 7.75
CA ILE A 16 4.76 -3.06 8.06
C ILE A 16 4.99 -3.49 9.53
N MET A 17 6.26 -3.62 9.90
CA MET A 17 6.65 -4.13 11.22
C MET A 17 6.45 -3.09 12.32
N GLY A 18 6.66 -1.82 11.99
CA GLY A 18 6.61 -0.70 12.91
C GLY A 18 5.20 -0.28 13.27
N GLU A 19 4.28 -0.31 12.32
CA GLU A 19 2.92 0.23 12.49
C GLU A 19 1.83 -0.82 12.24
N LEU A 20 1.73 -1.36 11.02
CA LEU A 20 0.55 -2.15 10.63
C LEU A 20 0.39 -3.43 11.44
N LEU A 21 1.46 -4.19 11.68
CA LEU A 21 1.38 -5.43 12.48
C LEU A 21 1.16 -5.16 13.97
N LYS A 22 1.46 -3.95 14.45
CA LYS A 22 1.22 -3.57 15.85
C LYS A 22 -0.21 -3.08 16.09
N HIS A 23 -0.96 -2.79 15.03
CA HIS A 23 -2.32 -2.33 15.15
C HIS A 23 -3.24 -3.51 15.52
N GLY A 24 -3.87 -3.47 16.70
CA GLY A 24 -4.64 -4.59 17.25
C GLY A 24 -5.83 -5.08 16.41
N GLY A 25 -6.25 -4.33 15.39
CA GLY A 25 -7.25 -4.76 14.42
C GLY A 25 -6.70 -5.54 13.21
N VAL A 26 -5.38 -5.64 13.05
CA VAL A 26 -4.74 -6.30 11.91
C VAL A 26 -4.43 -7.74 12.28
N ARG A 27 -5.14 -8.68 11.65
CA ARG A 27 -4.97 -10.12 11.88
C ARG A 27 -3.96 -10.76 10.93
N ASP A 28 -3.85 -10.22 9.72
CA ASP A 28 -2.93 -10.71 8.68
C ASP A 28 -2.70 -9.62 7.64
N ILE A 29 -1.58 -9.71 6.91
CA ILE A 29 -1.21 -8.77 5.85
C ILE A 29 -0.77 -9.55 4.62
N ASN A 30 -1.40 -9.26 3.48
CA ASN A 30 -0.94 -9.67 2.16
C ASN A 30 -0.61 -8.40 1.35
N SER A 31 0.65 -8.26 0.96
CA SER A 31 1.17 -7.09 0.24
C SER A 31 1.65 -7.46 -1.16
N SER A 32 1.50 -6.55 -2.11
CA SER A 32 2.01 -6.68 -3.49
C SER A 32 2.55 -5.34 -3.96
N PHE A 33 3.54 -5.37 -4.86
CA PHE A 33 4.15 -4.18 -5.45
C PHE A 33 3.63 -3.91 -6.86
N VAL A 34 3.39 -2.64 -7.18
CA VAL A 34 3.02 -2.20 -8.53
C VAL A 34 4.28 -2.15 -9.40
N LEU A 35 4.36 -3.02 -10.40
CA LEU A 35 5.50 -3.09 -11.32
C LEU A 35 5.35 -2.14 -12.52
N ALA A 36 4.11 -1.90 -12.94
CA ALA A 36 3.78 -1.00 -14.03
C ALA A 36 2.37 -0.44 -13.84
N ASN A 37 2.19 0.86 -14.12
CA ASN A 37 0.88 1.49 -14.06
C ASN A 37 0.24 1.56 -15.45
N VAL A 38 -0.61 0.58 -15.77
CA VAL A 38 -1.23 0.46 -17.11
C VAL A 38 -2.40 1.43 -17.35
N LYS A 39 -3.02 1.92 -16.27
CA LYS A 39 -4.09 2.92 -16.31
C LYS A 39 -3.96 3.80 -15.08
N SER A 40 -3.52 5.04 -15.27
CA SER A 40 -3.53 6.03 -14.21
C SER A 40 -4.96 6.32 -13.75
N GLU A 41 -5.13 6.65 -12.47
CA GLU A 41 -6.38 7.22 -11.97
C GLU A 41 -6.65 8.52 -12.74
N ARG A 42 -7.46 8.40 -13.79
CA ARG A 42 -8.07 9.54 -14.48
C ARG A 42 -9.40 9.74 -13.78
N GLY A 43 -9.66 10.99 -13.39
CA GLY A 43 -10.76 11.39 -12.52
C GLY A 43 -12.10 10.76 -12.86
N THR A 44 -13.00 10.75 -11.87
CA THR A 44 -14.32 10.14 -11.99
C THR A 44 -15.03 10.63 -13.26
N PRO A 45 -15.58 9.73 -14.09
CA PRO A 45 -16.34 10.13 -15.27
C PRO A 45 -17.45 11.10 -14.87
N VAL A 46 -17.45 12.29 -15.47
CA VAL A 46 -18.59 13.21 -15.43
C VAL A 46 -19.45 12.94 -16.65
N ALA A 47 -20.75 12.73 -16.40
CA ALA A 47 -21.77 12.52 -17.44
C ALA A 47 -22.18 13.85 -18.07
#